data_AF-A0A940DHY2-F1
#
_entry.id   AF-A0A940DHY2-F1
#
_cell.length_a   1.000
_cell.length_b   1.000
_cell.length_c   1.000
_cell.angle_alpha   90.00
_cell.angle_beta   90.00
_cell.angle_gamma   90.00
#
_symmetry.space_group_name_H-M   'P 1'
#
loop_
_entity.id
_entity.type
_entity.pdbx_description
1 polymer ?
#
loop_
_entity_poly.entity_id
_entity_poly.type
_entity_poly.pdbx_seq_one_letter_code
_entity_poly.pdbx_strand_id
1 'polypeptide(L)'
;MSEPESVKKTETEAETVSAKSGGGKRGFKDKKKRGVVIAIACIVLALIIAGAITAVVLLTREEETNYASPTELKQYAYYIDPSDTAGFYLDDSFRAEIPLDDMVRTVKLEAKGVTLTDDLRLYISGEALSGAVGIYEYSYKGATVAVINVKVTKIDGKISDAESLKAMKESGTYALAADIDMTGVTEGIEYFGGNLYGNHHEIKGLGIAGGLFTTLYGAHVSGIEFTSVNVSSEVSAYGNYGVIAGTVRNSDISYCSLEGSYTLTAALGKNDIIYVGGIAGYVSSLARKNEAFDNLRQISYCVTRLALTVNATGDVKIGGIVGGAVNSSLRECYNYGSVTFTGTDAAKISGVYFGGLAGVLTKEYKQVNSFNELDEGARLYSYAALKATVIGDNGGITVCAGGIFGMVENHSVANSSFGGSLEVRLGKVASYVGGIAGNAVNNTLLTMRVRGVGVKEGGSVSVYSLYNAYAGGIAGRFAGNVTYEKITGSVMPAITTDSSSNTGLHVASEGVARNENAV
;
A
#
# COMPACT_ATOMS: atom_id res chain seq x y z
N MET A 1 -90.41 4.35 -27.75
CA MET A 1 -90.97 5.61 -28.26
C MET A 1 -90.02 6.72 -27.89
N SER A 2 -89.51 7.43 -28.92
CA SER A 2 -88.98 8.80 -28.92
C SER A 2 -87.82 9.21 -27.96
N GLU A 3 -86.63 9.38 -28.56
CA GLU A 3 -85.72 10.55 -28.43
C GLU A 3 -86.48 11.91 -28.62
N PRO A 4 -85.91 13.15 -28.45
CA PRO A 4 -84.49 13.58 -28.50
C PRO A 4 -84.05 14.78 -27.58
N GLU A 5 -82.74 15.11 -27.70
CA GLU A 5 -81.99 16.42 -27.76
C GLU A 5 -82.65 17.77 -27.36
N SER A 6 -81.97 18.82 -26.87
CA SER A 6 -80.93 19.69 -27.51
C SER A 6 -80.70 20.92 -26.56
N VAL A 7 -79.49 21.45 -26.26
CA VAL A 7 -78.58 22.41 -26.95
C VAL A 7 -79.12 23.80 -27.36
N LYS A 8 -78.48 24.91 -26.88
CA LYS A 8 -78.04 26.17 -27.61
C LYS A 8 -77.46 27.22 -26.61
N LYS A 9 -76.27 27.85 -26.81
CA LYS A 9 -75.87 29.02 -27.66
C LYS A 9 -76.51 30.37 -27.20
N THR A 10 -75.92 31.57 -27.12
CA THR A 10 -74.85 32.32 -27.85
C THR A 10 -74.51 33.64 -27.11
N GLU A 11 -73.46 34.34 -27.59
CA GLU A 11 -72.83 35.63 -27.21
C GLU A 11 -73.69 36.93 -27.28
N THR A 12 -73.19 38.01 -26.64
CA THR A 12 -73.30 39.40 -27.15
C THR A 12 -72.10 40.27 -26.74
N GLU A 13 -71.55 41.02 -27.69
CA GLU A 13 -70.54 42.10 -27.57
C GLU A 13 -71.14 43.44 -27.09
N ALA A 14 -70.30 44.38 -26.62
CA ALA A 14 -70.22 45.75 -27.16
C ALA A 14 -69.19 46.66 -26.44
N GLU A 15 -68.31 47.23 -27.28
CA GLU A 15 -67.86 48.63 -27.37
C GLU A 15 -66.85 49.32 -26.42
N THR A 16 -65.96 50.00 -27.14
CA THR A 16 -64.82 50.89 -26.88
C THR A 16 -65.20 52.34 -26.51
N VAL A 17 -64.26 53.09 -25.88
CA VAL A 17 -63.59 54.34 -26.38
C VAL A 17 -63.07 55.26 -25.23
N SER A 18 -61.75 55.50 -25.25
CA SER A 18 -60.89 56.71 -25.04
C SER A 18 -61.31 57.85 -24.06
N ALA A 19 -60.44 58.69 -23.44
CA ALA A 19 -59.04 59.07 -23.65
C ALA A 19 -58.46 59.86 -22.44
N LYS A 20 -57.11 59.83 -22.29
CA LYS A 20 -56.10 60.89 -21.90
C LYS A 20 -56.44 61.90 -20.77
N SER A 21 -55.56 62.37 -19.88
CA SER A 21 -54.10 62.55 -19.80
C SER A 21 -53.74 62.91 -18.33
N GLY A 22 -52.61 62.48 -17.77
CA GLY A 22 -51.46 63.36 -17.57
C GLY A 22 -51.22 63.71 -16.09
N GLY A 23 -50.11 63.24 -15.49
CA GLY A 23 -49.64 63.75 -14.19
C GLY A 23 -48.70 62.83 -13.39
N GLY A 24 -47.41 63.19 -13.36
CA GLY A 24 -46.62 63.11 -12.11
C GLY A 24 -45.78 61.86 -11.82
N LYS A 25 -44.50 61.93 -12.18
CA LYS A 25 -43.37 61.08 -11.70
C LYS A 25 -43.37 60.87 -10.17
N ARG A 26 -43.35 59.62 -9.70
CA ARG A 26 -42.71 59.16 -8.44
C ARG A 26 -42.85 57.63 -8.34
N GLY A 27 -41.74 56.87 -8.41
CA GLY A 27 -41.80 55.43 -8.10
C GLY A 27 -40.74 54.49 -8.70
N PHE A 28 -39.84 54.95 -9.57
CA PHE A 28 -38.90 54.06 -10.28
C PHE A 28 -37.53 53.85 -9.60
N LYS A 29 -37.23 54.52 -8.47
CA LYS A 29 -35.93 54.39 -7.79
C LYS A 29 -35.84 53.25 -6.76
N ASP A 30 -36.95 52.75 -6.22
CA ASP A 30 -36.91 51.77 -5.13
C ASP A 30 -36.89 50.31 -5.59
N LYS A 31 -37.44 49.98 -6.77
CA LYS A 31 -37.40 48.60 -7.30
C LYS A 31 -36.00 48.18 -7.76
N LYS A 32 -35.21 49.09 -8.32
CA LYS A 32 -33.80 48.82 -8.71
C LYS A 32 -32.89 48.58 -7.50
N LYS A 33 -33.10 49.33 -6.40
CA LYS A 33 -32.35 49.12 -5.15
C LYS A 33 -32.65 47.77 -4.50
N ARG A 34 -33.92 47.33 -4.50
CA ARG A 34 -34.29 46.00 -3.98
C ARG A 34 -33.66 44.85 -4.78
N GLY A 35 -33.62 44.94 -6.10
CA GLY A 35 -32.97 43.93 -6.95
C GLY A 35 -31.46 43.82 -6.72
N VAL A 36 -30.78 44.95 -6.55
CA VAL A 36 -29.34 44.98 -6.25
C VAL A 36 -29.03 44.44 -4.86
N VAL A 37 -29.86 44.74 -3.86
CA VAL A 37 -29.69 44.22 -2.50
C VAL A 37 -29.88 42.70 -2.46
N ILE A 38 -30.86 42.15 -3.19
CA ILE A 38 -31.06 40.69 -3.28
C ILE A 38 -29.88 40.02 -3.99
N ALA A 39 -29.37 40.61 -5.08
CA ALA A 39 -28.22 40.06 -5.80
C ALA A 39 -26.95 40.04 -4.93
N ILE A 40 -26.68 41.11 -4.17
CA ILE A 40 -25.56 41.18 -3.22
C ILE A 40 -25.75 40.14 -2.10
N ALA A 41 -26.96 39.99 -1.56
CA ALA A 41 -27.24 38.98 -0.54
C ALA A 41 -26.99 37.54 -1.04
N CYS A 42 -27.36 37.23 -2.28
CA CYS A 42 -27.09 35.92 -2.88
C CYS A 42 -25.59 35.68 -3.11
N ILE A 43 -24.82 36.70 -3.52
CA ILE A 43 -23.36 36.59 -3.69
C ILE A 43 -22.68 36.39 -2.34
N VAL A 44 -23.09 37.13 -1.31
CA VAL A 44 -22.57 36.98 0.06
C VAL A 44 -22.90 35.59 0.60
N LEU A 45 -24.12 35.09 0.39
CA LEU A 45 -24.51 33.74 0.81
C LEU A 45 -23.70 32.66 0.07
N ALA A 46 -23.47 32.82 -1.23
CA ALA A 46 -22.64 31.89 -2.02
C ALA A 46 -21.17 31.89 -1.54
N LEU A 47 -20.62 33.06 -1.18
CA LEU A 47 -19.27 33.17 -0.61
C LEU A 47 -19.17 32.57 0.79
N ILE A 48 -20.22 32.70 1.62
CA ILE A 48 -20.29 32.06 2.94
C ILE A 48 -20.38 30.53 2.79
N ILE A 49 -21.18 30.03 1.84
CA ILE A 49 -21.29 28.58 1.57
C ILE A 49 -19.98 28.05 1.00
N ALA A 50 -19.36 28.75 0.04
CA ALA A 50 -18.06 28.37 -0.51
C ALA A 50 -16.96 28.40 0.57
N GLY A 51 -16.97 29.41 1.44
CA GLY A 51 -16.08 29.51 2.60
C GLY A 51 -16.31 28.39 3.61
N ALA A 52 -17.57 28.02 3.89
CA ALA A 52 -17.92 26.92 4.77
C ALA A 52 -17.54 25.56 4.17
N ILE A 53 -17.74 25.34 2.87
CA ILE A 53 -17.29 24.12 2.16
C ILE A 53 -15.76 24.06 2.17
N THR A 54 -15.07 25.17 1.91
CA THR A 54 -13.60 25.22 1.94
C THR A 54 -13.07 25.00 3.35
N ALA A 55 -13.73 25.56 4.37
CA ALA A 55 -13.42 25.34 5.77
C ALA A 55 -13.70 23.89 6.20
N VAL A 56 -14.80 23.27 5.76
CA VAL A 56 -15.09 21.85 6.01
C VAL A 56 -14.07 20.96 5.30
N VAL A 57 -13.67 21.28 4.07
CA VAL A 57 -12.61 20.56 3.33
C VAL A 57 -11.22 20.76 3.96
N LEU A 58 -10.95 21.93 4.55
CA LEU A 58 -9.71 22.21 5.29
C LEU A 58 -9.71 21.54 6.67
N LEU A 59 -10.82 21.60 7.41
CA LEU A 59 -11.00 20.98 8.73
C LEU A 59 -11.03 19.44 8.64
N THR A 60 -11.64 18.88 7.58
CA THR A 60 -11.55 17.42 7.31
C THR A 60 -10.16 17.00 6.80
N ARG A 61 -9.33 17.94 6.35
CA ARG A 61 -7.92 17.68 6.01
C ARG A 61 -6.95 17.87 7.19
N GLU A 62 -7.40 18.45 8.30
CA GLU A 62 -6.54 18.79 9.44
C GLU A 62 -6.52 17.78 10.60
N GLU A 63 -7.27 16.67 10.54
CA GLU A 63 -7.35 15.68 11.64
C GLU A 63 -6.58 14.34 11.44
N GLU A 64 -5.58 14.26 10.56
CA GLU A 64 -4.61 13.14 10.53
C GLU A 64 -3.19 13.56 10.97
N THR A 65 -3.08 14.41 11.99
CA THR A 65 -1.79 14.81 12.60
C THR A 65 -1.64 14.27 14.02
N ASN A 66 -1.95 13.00 14.25
CA ASN A 66 -1.45 12.27 15.42
C ASN A 66 -0.18 11.51 15.06
N TYR A 67 0.95 12.22 15.04
CA TYR A 67 2.30 11.64 14.91
C TYR A 67 2.86 11.24 16.28
N ALA A 68 2.08 10.52 17.07
CA ALA A 68 2.65 9.59 18.05
C ALA A 68 3.14 8.36 17.27
N SER A 69 4.20 7.67 17.73
CA SER A 69 4.53 6.33 17.21
C SER A 69 3.23 5.51 17.19
N PRO A 70 2.72 5.08 16.03
CA PRO A 70 1.43 4.40 16.01
C PRO A 70 1.60 3.13 16.83
N THR A 71 0.90 3.03 17.96
CA THR A 71 0.44 1.73 18.44
C THR A 71 -0.19 1.07 17.22
N GLU A 72 0.48 0.05 16.70
CA GLU A 72 0.17 -0.62 15.44
C GLU A 72 -1.32 -0.91 15.37
N LEU A 73 -2.06 -0.17 14.53
CA LEU A 73 -3.49 -0.43 14.33
C LEU A 73 -3.60 -1.86 13.80
N LYS A 74 -4.14 -2.77 14.61
CA LYS A 74 -4.29 -4.17 14.22
C LYS A 74 -5.51 -4.31 13.32
N GLN A 75 -5.30 -4.78 12.10
CA GLN A 75 -6.40 -5.00 11.17
C GLN A 75 -6.54 -6.47 10.88
N TYR A 76 -7.74 -6.98 11.10
CA TYR A 76 -8.08 -8.37 10.91
C TYR A 76 -9.07 -8.53 9.76
N ALA A 77 -8.90 -9.59 9.00
CA ALA A 77 -9.88 -10.10 8.06
C ALA A 77 -10.27 -11.54 8.42
N TYR A 78 -11.56 -11.78 8.61
CA TYR A 78 -12.15 -13.08 8.89
C TYR A 78 -13.19 -13.44 7.84
N TYR A 79 -13.21 -14.71 7.47
CA TYR A 79 -14.08 -15.26 6.45
C TYR A 79 -14.87 -16.42 7.05
N ILE A 80 -16.19 -16.34 6.97
CA ILE A 80 -17.10 -17.32 7.57
C ILE A 80 -18.02 -17.90 6.50
N ASP A 81 -18.22 -19.22 6.55
CA ASP A 81 -19.15 -19.90 5.66
C ASP A 81 -20.60 -19.61 6.09
N PRO A 82 -21.54 -19.36 5.15
CA PRO A 82 -22.96 -19.19 5.47
C PRO A 82 -23.58 -20.33 6.29
N SER A 83 -23.00 -21.54 6.24
CA SER A 83 -23.44 -22.71 7.00
C SER A 83 -22.81 -22.83 8.39
N ASP A 84 -21.87 -21.95 8.77
CA ASP A 84 -21.12 -22.05 10.03
C ASP A 84 -21.88 -21.44 11.21
N THR A 85 -22.85 -22.21 11.74
CA THR A 85 -23.67 -21.82 12.89
C THR A 85 -22.96 -22.00 14.23
N ALA A 86 -21.90 -22.83 14.27
CA ALA A 86 -21.06 -22.98 15.46
C ALA A 86 -20.08 -21.80 15.58
N GLY A 87 -19.58 -21.31 14.46
CA GLY A 87 -18.64 -20.19 14.41
C GLY A 87 -17.29 -20.51 15.04
N PHE A 88 -16.51 -19.46 15.29
CA PHE A 88 -15.18 -19.54 15.87
C PHE A 88 -14.86 -18.30 16.71
N TYR A 89 -13.83 -18.39 17.55
CA TYR A 89 -13.31 -17.27 18.32
C TYR A 89 -12.30 -16.50 17.48
N LEU A 90 -12.41 -15.17 17.51
CA LEU A 90 -11.42 -14.29 16.89
C LEU A 90 -10.14 -14.26 17.73
N ASP A 91 -9.00 -14.05 17.07
CA ASP A 91 -7.75 -13.71 17.75
C ASP A 91 -7.95 -12.46 18.61
N ASP A 92 -7.56 -12.55 19.88
CA ASP A 92 -7.67 -11.50 20.88
C ASP A 92 -6.33 -10.78 21.14
N SER A 93 -5.27 -11.14 20.42
CA SER A 93 -3.90 -10.60 20.60
C SER A 93 -3.83 -9.07 20.51
N PHE A 94 -4.74 -8.43 19.77
CA PHE A 94 -4.83 -6.97 19.66
C PHE A 94 -5.11 -6.25 20.99
N ARG A 95 -5.64 -6.97 21.98
CA ARG A 95 -5.91 -6.37 23.29
C ARG A 95 -4.65 -6.24 24.14
N ALA A 96 -3.57 -6.96 23.83
CA ALA A 96 -2.39 -7.07 24.67
C ALA A 96 -2.79 -7.37 26.14
N GLU A 97 -2.56 -6.43 27.06
CA GLU A 97 -2.93 -6.55 28.49
C GLU A 97 -4.25 -5.83 28.84
N ILE A 98 -4.95 -5.27 27.86
CA ILE A 98 -6.20 -4.52 28.07
C ILE A 98 -7.37 -5.49 28.24
N PRO A 99 -8.14 -5.43 29.35
CA PRO A 99 -9.37 -6.19 29.50
C PRO A 99 -10.39 -5.82 28.43
N LEU A 100 -11.12 -6.80 27.90
CA LEU A 100 -12.08 -6.55 26.81
C LEU A 100 -13.22 -5.62 27.24
N ASP A 101 -13.64 -5.69 28.50
CA ASP A 101 -14.66 -4.81 29.11
C ASP A 101 -14.24 -3.33 29.15
N ASP A 102 -12.92 -3.05 29.11
CA ASP A 102 -12.39 -1.69 29.06
C ASP A 102 -12.35 -1.14 27.62
N MET A 103 -12.66 -1.96 26.62
CA MET A 103 -12.65 -1.60 25.21
C MET A 103 -14.05 -1.23 24.73
N VAL A 104 -14.11 -0.21 23.88
CA VAL A 104 -15.36 0.20 23.22
C VAL A 104 -15.43 -0.44 21.84
N ARG A 105 -16.38 -1.37 21.65
CA ARG A 105 -16.71 -1.92 20.33
C ARG A 105 -17.71 -1.02 19.61
N THR A 106 -17.34 -0.53 18.44
CA THR A 106 -18.20 0.22 17.51
C THR A 106 -18.47 -0.60 16.26
N VAL A 107 -19.73 -0.81 15.90
CA VAL A 107 -20.12 -1.44 14.63
C VAL A 107 -20.17 -0.37 13.55
N LYS A 108 -19.22 -0.39 12.61
CA LYS A 108 -19.19 0.54 11.47
C LYS A 108 -20.08 0.07 10.33
N LEU A 109 -20.15 -1.25 10.15
CA LEU A 109 -20.99 -1.91 9.16
C LEU A 109 -21.45 -3.25 9.73
N GLU A 110 -22.76 -3.51 9.68
CA GLU A 110 -23.34 -4.76 10.17
C GLU A 110 -23.57 -5.73 9.01
N ALA A 111 -22.99 -6.93 9.10
CA ALA A 111 -23.27 -8.02 8.17
C ALA A 111 -24.58 -8.72 8.59
N LYS A 112 -25.59 -8.68 7.72
CA LYS A 112 -26.85 -9.40 7.96
C LYS A 112 -26.60 -10.90 8.21
N GLY A 113 -27.16 -11.42 9.30
CA GLY A 113 -27.08 -12.84 9.67
C GLY A 113 -25.77 -13.26 10.34
N VAL A 114 -24.85 -12.32 10.58
CA VAL A 114 -23.58 -12.54 11.26
C VAL A 114 -23.65 -11.92 12.65
N THR A 115 -23.25 -12.67 13.67
CA THR A 115 -23.18 -12.17 15.05
C THR A 115 -21.74 -12.26 15.55
N LEU A 116 -21.24 -11.12 16.03
CA LEU A 116 -20.03 -11.04 16.84
C LEU A 116 -20.45 -10.73 18.28
N THR A 117 -20.17 -11.67 19.16
CA THR A 117 -20.49 -11.60 20.59
C THR A 117 -19.45 -10.79 21.35
N ASP A 118 -19.75 -10.48 22.61
CA ASP A 118 -18.87 -9.73 23.50
C ASP A 118 -17.66 -10.55 23.95
N ASP A 119 -17.69 -11.89 23.87
CA ASP A 119 -16.54 -12.78 24.09
C ASP A 119 -15.76 -13.09 22.79
N LEU A 120 -15.91 -12.25 21.76
CA LEU A 120 -15.23 -12.38 20.46
C LEU A 120 -15.55 -13.66 19.68
N ARG A 121 -16.69 -14.31 19.93
CA ARG A 121 -17.17 -15.40 19.07
C ARG A 121 -17.94 -14.85 17.88
N LEU A 122 -17.52 -15.24 16.69
CA LEU A 122 -18.15 -14.93 15.41
C LEU A 122 -18.90 -16.15 14.88
N TYR A 123 -20.20 -16.03 14.61
CA TYR A 123 -21.00 -17.12 14.06
C TYR A 123 -22.17 -16.62 13.20
N ILE A 124 -22.78 -17.53 12.42
CA ILE A 124 -24.00 -17.27 11.67
C ILE A 124 -25.23 -17.51 12.56
N SER A 125 -26.00 -16.46 12.82
CA SER A 125 -27.21 -16.49 13.68
C SER A 125 -28.53 -16.45 12.90
N GLY A 126 -28.48 -16.33 11.58
CA GLY A 126 -29.65 -16.29 10.71
C GLY A 126 -29.29 -16.49 9.23
N GLU A 127 -30.14 -16.03 8.32
CA GLU A 127 -29.83 -16.10 6.89
C GLU A 127 -28.75 -15.08 6.50
N ALA A 128 -27.51 -15.57 6.39
CA ALA A 128 -26.38 -14.81 5.88
C ALA A 128 -26.20 -15.07 4.37
N LEU A 129 -26.08 -14.00 3.59
CA LEU A 129 -25.81 -14.09 2.16
C LEU A 129 -24.29 -14.04 1.91
N SER A 130 -23.80 -14.93 1.04
CA SER A 130 -22.43 -14.85 0.54
C SER A 130 -22.19 -13.48 -0.08
N GLY A 131 -21.11 -12.81 0.34
CA GLY A 131 -20.78 -11.44 -0.02
C GLY A 131 -21.15 -10.40 1.04
N ALA A 132 -21.88 -10.76 2.11
CA ALA A 132 -22.12 -9.85 3.23
C ALA A 132 -20.79 -9.46 3.91
N VAL A 133 -20.67 -8.19 4.28
CA VAL A 133 -19.47 -7.61 4.91
C VAL A 133 -19.86 -6.91 6.21
N GLY A 134 -19.09 -7.15 7.27
CA GLY A 134 -19.21 -6.51 8.57
C GLY A 134 -17.89 -5.87 8.97
N ILE A 135 -17.94 -4.73 9.66
CA ILE A 135 -16.76 -4.00 10.13
C ILE A 135 -16.99 -3.60 11.59
N TYR A 136 -16.12 -4.10 12.46
CA TYR A 136 -16.15 -3.85 13.89
C TYR A 136 -14.86 -3.16 14.31
N GLU A 137 -14.97 -2.04 15.00
CA GLU A 137 -13.84 -1.25 15.48
C GLU A 137 -13.76 -1.38 17.00
N TYR A 138 -12.57 -1.67 17.52
CA TYR A 138 -12.28 -1.66 18.95
C TYR A 138 -11.38 -0.48 19.28
N SER A 139 -11.79 0.29 20.28
CA SER A 139 -11.09 1.49 20.72
C SER A 139 -10.85 1.46 22.23
N TYR A 140 -9.69 1.97 22.65
CA TYR A 140 -9.31 2.12 24.05
C TYR A 140 -8.85 3.55 24.31
N LYS A 141 -9.39 4.20 25.35
CA LYS A 141 -9.09 5.61 25.70
C LYS A 141 -9.20 6.58 24.50
N GLY A 142 -10.16 6.34 23.61
CA GLY A 142 -10.42 7.17 22.43
C GLY A 142 -9.54 6.89 21.21
N ALA A 143 -8.56 5.98 21.30
CA ALA A 143 -7.75 5.55 20.17
C ALA A 143 -8.26 4.20 19.62
N THR A 144 -8.40 4.10 18.30
CA THR A 144 -8.69 2.82 17.65
C THR A 144 -7.47 1.90 17.77
N VAL A 145 -7.68 0.71 18.30
CA VAL A 145 -6.61 -0.29 18.48
C VAL A 145 -6.75 -1.47 17.53
N ALA A 146 -7.99 -1.82 17.14
CA ALA A 146 -8.23 -2.87 16.16
C ALA A 146 -9.43 -2.59 15.26
N VAL A 147 -9.35 -3.07 14.02
CA VAL A 147 -10.47 -3.13 13.07
C VAL A 147 -10.60 -4.57 12.59
N ILE A 148 -11.79 -5.14 12.78
CA ILE A 148 -12.15 -6.49 12.40
C ILE A 148 -13.09 -6.43 11.21
N ASN A 149 -12.62 -6.87 10.05
CA ASN A 149 -13.41 -7.03 8.84
C ASN A 149 -13.88 -8.49 8.76
N VAL A 150 -15.19 -8.68 8.66
CA VAL A 150 -15.79 -9.99 8.47
C VAL A 150 -16.43 -10.06 7.10
N LYS A 151 -16.20 -11.15 6.38
CA LYS A 151 -16.85 -11.43 5.10
C LYS A 151 -17.50 -12.81 5.12
N VAL A 152 -18.76 -12.86 4.75
CA VAL A 152 -19.47 -14.13 4.53
C VAL A 152 -19.12 -14.64 3.14
N THR A 153 -18.63 -15.85 3.01
CA THR A 153 -18.27 -16.43 1.72
C THR A 153 -18.34 -17.94 1.75
N LYS A 154 -18.72 -18.57 0.63
CA LYS A 154 -18.77 -20.02 0.55
C LYS A 154 -17.36 -20.60 0.58
N ILE A 155 -17.10 -21.52 1.50
CA ILE A 155 -15.82 -22.22 1.67
C ILE A 155 -15.97 -23.63 1.10
N ASP A 156 -15.15 -23.96 0.10
CA ASP A 156 -15.12 -25.26 -0.56
C ASP A 156 -14.33 -26.31 0.26
N GLY A 157 -13.36 -25.88 1.08
CA GLY A 157 -12.57 -26.77 1.93
C GLY A 157 -12.01 -26.09 3.18
N LYS A 158 -12.06 -26.81 4.32
CA LYS A 158 -11.39 -26.43 5.57
C LYS A 158 -10.04 -27.17 5.67
N ILE A 159 -8.98 -26.47 6.00
CA ILE A 159 -7.60 -26.96 6.05
C ILE A 159 -7.16 -27.02 7.50
N SER A 160 -6.73 -28.19 7.98
CA SER A 160 -6.37 -28.42 9.39
C SER A 160 -4.95 -28.91 9.59
N ASP A 161 -4.23 -29.23 8.51
CA ASP A 161 -2.88 -29.78 8.55
C ASP A 161 -2.12 -29.51 7.24
N ALA A 162 -0.83 -29.82 7.23
CA ALA A 162 0.03 -29.62 6.07
C ALA A 162 -0.37 -30.49 4.86
N GLU A 163 -0.89 -31.71 5.10
CA GLU A 163 -1.30 -32.61 4.03
C GLU A 163 -2.50 -32.05 3.26
N SER A 164 -3.53 -31.59 3.99
CA SER A 164 -4.71 -30.94 3.42
C SER A 164 -4.36 -29.62 2.72
N LEU A 165 -3.42 -28.83 3.27
CA LEU A 165 -2.93 -27.61 2.62
C LEU A 165 -2.28 -27.91 1.27
N LYS A 166 -1.41 -28.92 1.19
CA LYS A 166 -0.77 -29.31 -0.08
C LYS A 166 -1.72 -30.00 -1.05
N ALA A 167 -2.76 -30.66 -0.55
CA ALA A 167 -3.76 -31.35 -1.35
C ALA A 167 -4.83 -30.41 -1.94
N MET A 168 -4.78 -29.11 -1.62
CA MET A 168 -5.66 -28.12 -2.23
C MET A 168 -5.57 -28.19 -3.75
N LYS A 169 -6.73 -28.10 -4.41
CA LYS A 169 -6.74 -27.91 -5.87
C LYS A 169 -6.25 -26.51 -6.18
N GLU A 170 -5.69 -26.34 -7.39
CA GLU A 170 -5.20 -25.05 -7.89
C GLU A 170 -6.24 -23.92 -7.84
N SER A 171 -7.53 -24.26 -7.82
CA SER A 171 -8.64 -23.32 -7.67
C SER A 171 -9.62 -23.82 -6.59
N GLY A 172 -10.44 -22.89 -6.08
CA GLY A 172 -11.39 -23.12 -5.00
C GLY A 172 -11.25 -22.07 -3.91
N THR A 173 -12.12 -22.14 -2.91
CA THR A 173 -12.11 -21.25 -1.74
C THR A 173 -11.83 -22.06 -0.49
N TYR A 174 -10.70 -21.82 0.15
CA TYR A 174 -10.21 -22.58 1.29
C TYR A 174 -10.07 -21.69 2.51
N ALA A 175 -10.29 -22.25 3.69
CA ALA A 175 -10.00 -21.58 4.95
C ALA A 175 -9.20 -22.49 5.89
N LEU A 176 -8.22 -21.93 6.59
CA LEU A 176 -7.58 -22.62 7.69
C LEU A 176 -8.60 -22.76 8.83
N ALA A 177 -8.62 -23.94 9.45
CA ALA A 177 -9.47 -24.29 10.59
C ALA A 177 -8.64 -24.64 11.83
N ALA A 178 -7.32 -24.67 11.69
CA ALA A 178 -6.34 -24.87 12.74
C ALA A 178 -5.00 -24.29 12.27
N ASP A 179 -4.09 -24.10 13.21
CA ASP A 179 -2.70 -23.76 12.91
C ASP A 179 -1.99 -24.95 12.24
N ILE A 180 -1.14 -24.64 11.26
CA ILE A 180 -0.50 -25.62 10.37
C ILE A 180 0.99 -25.70 10.66
N ASP A 181 1.50 -26.88 11.01
CA ASP A 181 2.93 -27.13 11.15
C ASP A 181 3.54 -27.58 9.81
N MET A 182 4.41 -26.75 9.25
CA MET A 182 5.15 -27.01 8.01
C MET A 182 6.61 -27.43 8.26
N THR A 183 6.98 -27.71 9.51
CA THR A 183 8.34 -28.14 9.87
C THR A 183 8.71 -29.43 9.12
N GLY A 184 9.84 -29.40 8.42
CA GLY A 184 10.33 -30.54 7.63
C GLY A 184 9.66 -30.72 6.27
N VAL A 185 8.67 -29.88 5.91
CA VAL A 185 8.11 -29.87 4.56
C VAL A 185 9.05 -29.13 3.62
N THR A 186 9.50 -29.81 2.56
CA THR A 186 10.51 -29.28 1.63
C THR A 186 9.95 -28.79 0.31
N GLU A 187 8.70 -29.13 -0.01
CA GLU A 187 8.05 -28.82 -1.29
C GLU A 187 6.87 -27.87 -1.08
N GLY A 188 6.85 -26.79 -1.85
CA GLY A 188 5.75 -25.83 -1.90
C GLY A 188 4.68 -26.23 -2.90
N ILE A 189 3.61 -25.43 -2.95
CA ILE A 189 2.54 -25.55 -3.94
C ILE A 189 2.98 -24.81 -5.20
N GLU A 190 3.09 -25.51 -6.33
CA GLU A 190 3.63 -24.93 -7.56
C GLU A 190 2.78 -23.77 -8.09
N TYR A 191 1.45 -23.98 -8.16
CA TYR A 191 0.52 -23.02 -8.72
C TYR A 191 -0.78 -22.95 -7.91
N PHE A 192 -1.23 -21.74 -7.61
CA PHE A 192 -2.53 -21.51 -6.98
C PHE A 192 -3.21 -20.25 -7.53
N GLY A 193 -4.49 -20.37 -7.86
CA GLY A 193 -5.37 -19.32 -8.38
C GLY A 193 -6.72 -19.24 -7.67
N GLY A 194 -6.84 -19.86 -6.49
CA GLY A 194 -8.02 -19.82 -5.64
C GLY A 194 -7.97 -18.73 -4.58
N ASN A 195 -8.85 -18.85 -3.58
CA ASN A 195 -8.83 -18.04 -2.37
C ASN A 195 -8.35 -18.90 -1.20
N LEU A 196 -7.40 -18.40 -0.41
CA LEU A 196 -6.99 -19.00 0.85
C LEU A 196 -7.14 -17.98 1.98
N TYR A 197 -7.99 -18.31 2.95
CA TYR A 197 -8.27 -17.48 4.11
C TYR A 197 -7.65 -18.12 5.35
N GLY A 198 -6.68 -17.44 5.97
CA GLY A 198 -6.08 -17.92 7.21
C GLY A 198 -6.97 -17.73 8.41
N ASN A 199 -7.88 -16.75 8.40
CA ASN A 199 -8.65 -16.38 9.59
C ASN A 199 -7.75 -16.17 10.84
N HIS A 200 -6.54 -15.67 10.61
CA HIS A 200 -5.46 -15.45 11.59
C HIS A 200 -4.96 -16.72 12.28
N HIS A 201 -5.14 -17.88 11.65
CA HIS A 201 -4.38 -19.08 11.99
C HIS A 201 -2.92 -18.96 11.55
N GLU A 202 -2.07 -19.69 12.28
CA GLU A 202 -0.64 -19.73 12.02
C GLU A 202 -0.26 -20.81 11.00
N ILE A 203 0.73 -20.52 10.16
CA ILE A 203 1.54 -21.51 9.43
C ILE A 203 2.96 -21.42 9.98
N LYS A 204 3.36 -22.41 10.79
CA LYS A 204 4.64 -22.39 11.50
C LYS A 204 5.71 -23.25 10.85
N GLY A 205 6.98 -22.87 11.01
CA GLY A 205 8.12 -23.72 10.64
C GLY A 205 8.37 -23.84 9.14
N LEU A 206 7.88 -22.90 8.32
CA LEU A 206 8.06 -22.92 6.87
C LEU A 206 9.54 -22.71 6.49
N GLY A 207 10.10 -23.66 5.74
CA GLY A 207 11.53 -23.67 5.33
C GLY A 207 11.77 -23.76 3.82
N ILE A 208 10.79 -23.37 3.00
CA ILE A 208 10.84 -23.53 1.54
C ILE A 208 11.34 -22.26 0.87
N ALA A 209 12.43 -22.34 0.10
CA ALA A 209 13.03 -21.17 -0.57
C ALA A 209 12.06 -20.43 -1.52
N GLY A 210 11.32 -21.17 -2.35
CA GLY A 210 10.35 -20.60 -3.28
C GLY A 210 9.07 -20.07 -2.62
N GLY A 211 8.96 -20.21 -1.29
CA GLY A 211 7.75 -19.91 -0.53
C GLY A 211 6.75 -21.05 -0.47
N LEU A 212 5.65 -20.81 0.24
CA LEU A 212 4.51 -21.72 0.26
C LEU A 212 3.95 -21.93 -1.16
N PHE A 213 3.90 -20.87 -1.97
CA PHE A 213 3.47 -20.92 -3.36
C PHE A 213 4.60 -20.52 -4.32
N THR A 214 4.92 -21.35 -5.31
CA THR A 214 5.88 -20.90 -6.34
C THR A 214 5.26 -19.78 -7.18
N THR A 215 3.99 -19.94 -7.58
CA THR A 215 3.23 -18.93 -8.32
C THR A 215 1.80 -18.78 -7.81
N LEU A 216 1.40 -17.54 -7.51
CA LEU A 216 0.02 -17.12 -7.36
C LEU A 216 -0.47 -16.45 -8.65
N TYR A 217 -1.59 -16.91 -9.20
CA TYR A 217 -2.20 -16.31 -10.39
C TYR A 217 -3.72 -16.17 -10.28
N GLY A 218 -4.21 -14.93 -10.21
CA GLY A 218 -5.64 -14.70 -9.95
C GLY A 218 -6.08 -15.09 -8.54
N ALA A 219 -5.13 -15.27 -7.62
CA ALA A 219 -5.39 -15.75 -6.28
C ALA A 219 -5.68 -14.60 -5.29
N HIS A 220 -6.28 -14.96 -4.17
CA HIS A 220 -6.40 -14.11 -2.99
C HIS A 220 -5.95 -14.87 -1.74
N VAL A 221 -4.87 -14.42 -1.11
CA VAL A 221 -4.36 -15.00 0.15
C VAL A 221 -4.53 -13.95 1.25
N SER A 222 -5.19 -14.30 2.34
CA SER A 222 -5.52 -13.30 3.37
C SER A 222 -5.55 -13.82 4.78
N GLY A 223 -5.05 -13.02 5.72
CA GLY A 223 -5.21 -13.27 7.16
C GLY A 223 -4.44 -14.50 7.64
N ILE A 224 -3.22 -14.73 7.15
CA ILE A 224 -2.37 -15.85 7.59
C ILE A 224 -1.17 -15.30 8.33
N GLU A 225 -0.85 -15.89 9.47
CA GLU A 225 0.35 -15.58 10.23
C GLU A 225 1.43 -16.63 9.98
N PHE A 226 2.60 -16.24 9.48
CA PHE A 226 3.72 -17.15 9.28
C PHE A 226 4.72 -16.98 10.41
N THR A 227 4.74 -17.93 11.34
CA THR A 227 5.59 -17.89 12.54
C THR A 227 6.75 -18.88 12.41
N SER A 228 7.86 -18.61 13.11
CA SER A 228 9.04 -19.49 13.08
C SER A 228 9.53 -19.84 11.67
N VAL A 229 9.43 -18.90 10.71
CA VAL A 229 9.97 -19.08 9.36
C VAL A 229 11.46 -19.33 9.47
N ASN A 230 11.96 -20.39 8.81
CA ASN A 230 13.37 -20.73 8.83
C ASN A 230 13.82 -21.23 7.46
N VAL A 231 14.09 -20.28 6.57
CA VAL A 231 14.62 -20.57 5.24
C VAL A 231 16.13 -20.35 5.27
N SER A 232 16.90 -21.34 4.83
CA SER A 232 18.34 -21.23 4.59
C SER A 232 18.69 -22.02 3.33
N SER A 233 18.87 -21.30 2.22
CA SER A 233 18.91 -21.93 0.90
C SER A 233 20.02 -21.38 0.02
N GLU A 234 20.68 -22.28 -0.70
CA GLU A 234 21.58 -21.95 -1.80
C GLU A 234 20.87 -22.22 -3.13
N VAL A 235 20.87 -21.23 -4.02
CA VAL A 235 20.23 -21.33 -5.34
C VAL A 235 21.22 -21.00 -6.44
N SER A 236 21.18 -21.77 -7.52
CA SER A 236 22.08 -21.61 -8.67
C SER A 236 21.38 -21.07 -9.91
N ALA A 237 20.11 -20.65 -9.78
CA ALA A 237 19.30 -20.15 -10.88
C ALA A 237 18.73 -18.77 -10.53
N TYR A 238 18.54 -17.95 -11.56
CA TYR A 238 17.75 -16.73 -11.44
C TYR A 238 16.32 -17.09 -10.99
N GLY A 239 15.66 -16.20 -10.27
CA GLY A 239 14.36 -16.52 -9.71
C GLY A 239 13.75 -15.46 -8.83
N ASN A 240 12.55 -15.77 -8.35
CA ASN A 240 11.77 -14.93 -7.47
C ASN A 240 11.54 -15.69 -6.16
N TYR A 241 11.86 -15.06 -5.04
CA TYR A 241 11.93 -15.71 -3.73
C TYR A 241 11.18 -14.89 -2.70
N GLY A 242 10.23 -15.53 -2.00
CA GLY A 242 9.53 -14.96 -0.85
C GLY A 242 8.84 -16.04 -0.04
N VAL A 243 8.44 -15.73 1.19
CA VAL A 243 7.86 -16.72 2.13
C VAL A 243 6.48 -17.18 1.69
N ILE A 244 5.61 -16.24 1.29
CA ILE A 244 4.27 -16.60 0.83
C ILE A 244 4.36 -17.07 -0.61
N ALA A 245 5.00 -16.29 -1.48
CA ALA A 245 5.15 -16.68 -2.86
C ALA A 245 6.44 -16.23 -3.55
N GLY A 246 6.98 -17.06 -4.45
CA GLY A 246 8.01 -16.61 -5.38
C GLY A 246 7.45 -15.55 -6.33
N THR A 247 6.39 -15.89 -7.06
CA THR A 247 5.75 -15.02 -8.06
C THR A 247 4.28 -14.75 -7.74
N VAL A 248 3.86 -13.50 -7.80
CA VAL A 248 2.47 -13.06 -7.60
C VAL A 248 2.02 -12.33 -8.87
N ARG A 249 1.13 -12.94 -9.63
CA ARG A 249 0.63 -12.41 -10.91
C ARG A 249 -0.85 -12.16 -10.83
N ASN A 250 -1.24 -10.91 -10.97
CA ASN A 250 -2.61 -10.50 -10.80
C ASN A 250 -3.19 -11.22 -9.57
N SER A 251 -2.63 -11.05 -8.38
CA SER A 251 -3.16 -11.71 -7.18
C SER A 251 -3.05 -10.75 -6.00
N ASP A 252 -3.87 -10.98 -4.98
CA ASP A 252 -3.93 -10.18 -3.77
C ASP A 252 -3.35 -10.96 -2.60
N ILE A 253 -2.49 -10.30 -1.81
CA ILE A 253 -2.03 -10.78 -0.52
C ILE A 253 -2.37 -9.71 0.50
N SER A 254 -3.16 -10.05 1.51
CA SER A 254 -3.59 -9.06 2.51
C SER A 254 -3.60 -9.58 3.93
N TYR A 255 -3.42 -8.68 4.91
CA TYR A 255 -3.51 -9.03 6.34
C TYR A 255 -2.61 -10.21 6.75
N CYS A 256 -1.44 -10.36 6.09
CA CYS A 256 -0.50 -11.43 6.41
C CYS A 256 0.66 -10.91 7.24
N SER A 257 1.11 -11.70 8.21
CA SER A 257 2.26 -11.38 9.06
C SER A 257 3.36 -12.43 8.89
N LEU A 258 4.63 -12.02 8.98
CA LEU A 258 5.79 -12.92 8.90
C LEU A 258 6.74 -12.70 10.07
N GLU A 259 7.20 -13.78 10.70
CA GLU A 259 8.22 -13.77 11.74
C GLU A 259 9.19 -14.96 11.59
N GLY A 260 10.49 -14.69 11.83
CA GLY A 260 11.55 -15.69 11.72
C GLY A 260 12.77 -15.19 10.93
N SER A 261 13.45 -16.10 10.25
CA SER A 261 14.66 -15.83 9.46
C SER A 261 14.57 -16.40 8.05
N TYR A 262 15.10 -15.63 7.09
CA TYR A 262 15.21 -16.03 5.70
C TYR A 262 16.62 -15.71 5.22
N THR A 263 17.42 -16.74 4.92
CA THR A 263 18.75 -16.61 4.32
C THR A 263 18.78 -17.21 2.92
N LEU A 264 19.16 -16.41 1.93
CA LEU A 264 19.35 -16.83 0.54
C LEU A 264 20.77 -16.57 0.09
N THR A 265 21.41 -17.57 -0.52
CA THR A 265 22.69 -17.41 -1.22
C THR A 265 22.52 -17.75 -2.69
N ALA A 266 22.88 -16.83 -3.59
CA ALA A 266 22.71 -16.99 -5.04
C ALA A 266 23.95 -16.54 -5.82
N ALA A 267 24.66 -17.47 -6.45
CA ALA A 267 25.83 -17.18 -7.29
C ALA A 267 25.45 -17.15 -8.77
N LEU A 268 24.92 -16.01 -9.22
CA LEU A 268 24.37 -15.81 -10.56
C LEU A 268 25.35 -15.11 -11.51
N GLY A 269 25.08 -15.20 -12.82
CA GLY A 269 25.78 -14.45 -13.85
C GLY A 269 25.43 -12.97 -13.82
N LYS A 270 26.26 -12.13 -14.46
CA LYS A 270 26.13 -10.66 -14.46
C LYS A 270 24.77 -10.14 -14.92
N ASN A 271 24.13 -10.84 -15.86
CA ASN A 271 22.87 -10.41 -16.47
C ASN A 271 21.65 -11.13 -15.89
N ASP A 272 21.85 -12.02 -14.93
CA ASP A 272 20.77 -12.76 -14.29
C ASP A 272 20.10 -11.86 -13.25
N ILE A 273 18.76 -11.93 -13.20
CA ILE A 273 17.97 -11.09 -12.29
C ILE A 273 17.44 -11.95 -11.16
N ILE A 274 17.56 -11.45 -9.93
CA ILE A 274 16.97 -12.08 -8.75
C ILE A 274 16.10 -11.10 -7.98
N TYR A 275 14.91 -11.57 -7.61
CA TYR A 275 13.96 -10.82 -6.80
C TYR A 275 13.77 -11.54 -5.47
N VAL A 276 14.03 -10.85 -4.35
CA VAL A 276 13.89 -11.41 -3.02
C VAL A 276 13.05 -10.49 -2.14
N GLY A 277 11.93 -11.00 -1.63
CA GLY A 277 11.09 -10.29 -0.68
C GLY A 277 10.72 -11.15 0.52
N GLY A 278 10.29 -10.54 1.63
CA GLY A 278 9.73 -11.31 2.73
C GLY A 278 8.40 -11.98 2.34
N ILE A 279 7.44 -11.21 1.83
CA ILE A 279 6.13 -11.73 1.39
C ILE A 279 6.26 -12.39 0.02
N ALA A 280 6.79 -11.65 -0.95
CA ALA A 280 6.91 -12.14 -2.32
C ALA A 280 8.19 -11.73 -3.03
N GLY A 281 8.71 -12.59 -3.91
CA GLY A 281 9.85 -12.22 -4.76
C GLY A 281 9.44 -11.15 -5.78
N TYR A 282 8.55 -11.52 -6.70
CA TYR A 282 8.11 -10.67 -7.79
C TYR A 282 6.59 -10.56 -7.84
N VAL A 283 6.08 -9.33 -7.87
CA VAL A 283 4.66 -9.02 -7.99
C VAL A 283 4.41 -8.31 -9.30
N SER A 284 3.40 -8.74 -10.05
CA SER A 284 2.98 -8.05 -11.25
C SER A 284 1.48 -8.06 -11.46
N SER A 285 0.97 -6.98 -12.03
CA SER A 285 -0.41 -6.87 -12.48
C SER A 285 -0.45 -6.42 -13.94
N LEU A 286 -1.63 -6.51 -14.56
CA LEU A 286 -1.85 -5.93 -15.89
C LEU A 286 -1.59 -4.42 -15.85
N ALA A 287 -0.86 -3.92 -16.84
CA ALA A 287 -0.65 -2.49 -17.03
C ALA A 287 -1.99 -1.76 -17.14
N ARG A 288 -2.08 -0.58 -16.51
CA ARG A 288 -3.30 0.22 -16.50
C ARG A 288 -3.61 0.71 -17.93
N LYS A 289 -4.85 0.50 -18.39
CA LYS A 289 -5.32 0.94 -19.71
C LYS A 289 -6.40 2.03 -19.66
N ASN A 290 -7.09 2.19 -18.54
CA ASN A 290 -8.17 3.18 -18.34
C ASN A 290 -8.40 3.43 -16.82
N GLU A 291 -9.17 4.47 -16.49
CA GLU A 291 -9.49 4.79 -15.08
C GLU A 291 -10.33 3.71 -14.39
N ALA A 292 -11.13 2.96 -15.16
CA ALA A 292 -12.22 2.11 -14.68
C ALA A 292 -11.85 0.70 -14.19
N PHE A 293 -10.65 0.49 -13.63
CA PHE A 293 -10.36 -0.76 -12.92
C PHE A 293 -10.08 -0.50 -11.43
N ASP A 294 -11.16 -0.57 -10.66
CA ASP A 294 -11.15 -1.03 -9.26
C ASP A 294 -10.85 -2.53 -9.28
N ASN A 295 -9.58 -2.83 -9.06
CA ASN A 295 -9.00 -4.05 -8.50
C ASN A 295 -7.52 -4.00 -8.87
N LEU A 296 -6.85 -2.91 -8.43
CA LEU A 296 -5.40 -2.96 -8.28
C LEU A 296 -5.17 -4.17 -7.40
N ARG A 297 -4.59 -5.23 -7.94
CA ARG A 297 -4.20 -6.38 -7.15
C ARG A 297 -2.93 -5.98 -6.39
N GLN A 298 -2.99 -5.97 -5.06
CA GLN A 298 -2.05 -5.29 -4.16
C GLN A 298 -1.50 -6.25 -3.13
N ILE A 299 -0.38 -5.87 -2.54
CA ILE A 299 -0.02 -6.35 -1.22
C ILE A 299 -0.45 -5.27 -0.23
N SER A 300 -1.33 -5.63 0.70
CA SER A 300 -1.94 -4.67 1.62
C SER A 300 -2.00 -5.16 3.06
N TYR A 301 -1.89 -4.27 4.03
CA TYR A 301 -2.00 -4.63 5.45
C TYR A 301 -1.04 -5.75 5.88
N CYS A 302 0.12 -5.85 5.24
CA CYS A 302 1.08 -6.91 5.51
C CYS A 302 2.21 -6.41 6.42
N VAL A 303 2.64 -7.27 7.34
CA VAL A 303 3.69 -6.96 8.31
C VAL A 303 4.79 -8.00 8.23
N THR A 304 6.04 -7.56 8.26
CA THR A 304 7.20 -8.46 8.34
C THR A 304 8.09 -8.11 9.52
N ARG A 305 8.46 -9.13 10.29
CA ARG A 305 9.45 -9.13 11.37
C ARG A 305 10.60 -10.09 11.04
N LEU A 306 10.79 -10.41 9.75
CA LEU A 306 11.82 -11.34 9.30
C LEU A 306 13.22 -10.75 9.41
N ALA A 307 14.19 -11.58 9.80
CA ALA A 307 15.59 -11.36 9.51
C ALA A 307 15.91 -11.89 8.10
N LEU A 308 15.83 -11.01 7.10
CA LEU A 308 16.11 -11.34 5.70
C LEU A 308 17.60 -11.08 5.39
N THR A 309 18.34 -12.13 5.03
CA THR A 309 19.74 -12.06 4.61
C THR A 309 19.91 -12.61 3.20
N VAL A 310 20.48 -11.81 2.30
CA VAL A 310 20.70 -12.18 0.90
C VAL A 310 22.16 -12.01 0.54
N ASN A 311 22.79 -13.09 0.08
CA ASN A 311 24.17 -13.11 -0.43
C ASN A 311 24.12 -13.43 -1.91
N ALA A 312 24.18 -12.42 -2.78
CA ALA A 312 23.91 -12.65 -4.21
C ALA A 312 24.78 -11.84 -5.18
N THR A 313 24.88 -12.34 -6.40
CA THR A 313 25.39 -11.62 -7.59
C THR A 313 24.28 -11.44 -8.64
N GLY A 314 24.56 -10.73 -9.73
CA GLY A 314 23.62 -10.42 -10.81
C GLY A 314 23.01 -9.01 -10.71
N ASP A 315 21.79 -8.87 -11.21
CA ASP A 315 20.90 -7.73 -11.01
C ASP A 315 19.93 -8.06 -9.87
N VAL A 316 20.20 -7.51 -8.69
CA VAL A 316 19.62 -7.94 -7.43
C VAL A 316 18.57 -6.93 -6.95
N LYS A 317 17.35 -7.40 -6.68
CA LYS A 317 16.23 -6.58 -6.20
C LYS A 317 15.69 -7.15 -4.90
N ILE A 318 15.86 -6.41 -3.80
CA ILE A 318 15.58 -6.89 -2.45
C ILE A 318 14.70 -5.90 -1.70
N GLY A 319 13.64 -6.41 -1.08
CA GLY A 319 12.83 -5.64 -0.13
C GLY A 319 12.35 -6.48 1.04
N GLY A 320 12.01 -5.84 2.16
CA GLY A 320 11.45 -6.57 3.31
C GLY A 320 10.08 -7.20 3.02
N ILE A 321 9.29 -6.59 2.13
CA ILE A 321 7.96 -7.09 1.72
C ILE A 321 8.05 -7.72 0.32
N VAL A 322 8.56 -6.99 -0.68
CA VAL A 322 8.72 -7.50 -2.04
C VAL A 322 10.11 -7.27 -2.62
N GLY A 323 10.61 -8.19 -3.44
CA GLY A 323 11.80 -7.93 -4.25
C GLY A 323 11.54 -6.88 -5.32
N GLY A 324 10.51 -7.12 -6.14
CA GLY A 324 10.09 -6.18 -7.18
C GLY A 324 8.58 -6.22 -7.44
N ALA A 325 7.99 -5.05 -7.67
CA ALA A 325 6.59 -4.89 -8.00
C ALA A 325 6.41 -4.08 -9.29
N VAL A 326 5.67 -4.63 -10.25
CA VAL A 326 5.42 -4.03 -11.56
C VAL A 326 3.92 -3.88 -11.80
N ASN A 327 3.44 -2.67 -12.05
CA ASN A 327 2.01 -2.37 -12.22
C ASN A 327 1.14 -2.70 -10.99
N SER A 328 1.77 -2.95 -9.84
CA SER A 328 1.11 -3.27 -8.58
C SER A 328 1.30 -2.14 -7.58
N SER A 329 0.47 -2.08 -6.54
CA SER A 329 0.62 -1.12 -5.46
C SER A 329 0.90 -1.85 -4.15
N LEU A 330 1.62 -1.18 -3.25
CA LEU A 330 1.76 -1.55 -1.85
C LEU A 330 0.97 -0.54 -1.03
N ARG A 331 0.25 -1.01 -0.01
CA ARG A 331 -0.53 -0.14 0.88
C ARG A 331 -0.52 -0.66 2.30
N GLU A 332 -0.38 0.21 3.29
CA GLU A 332 -0.51 -0.18 4.71
C GLU A 332 0.44 -1.34 5.06
N CYS A 333 1.69 -1.26 4.61
CA CYS A 333 2.68 -2.32 4.80
C CYS A 333 3.77 -1.86 5.76
N TYR A 334 4.21 -2.78 6.62
CA TYR A 334 5.14 -2.50 7.70
C TYR A 334 6.30 -3.49 7.70
N ASN A 335 7.54 -2.98 7.80
CA ASN A 335 8.70 -3.81 8.06
C ASN A 335 9.39 -3.37 9.36
N TYR A 336 9.43 -4.28 10.32
CA TYR A 336 10.10 -4.16 11.62
C TYR A 336 11.31 -5.08 11.77
N GLY A 337 11.55 -5.96 10.78
CA GLY A 337 12.63 -6.92 10.81
C GLY A 337 13.98 -6.32 10.46
N SER A 338 14.84 -7.12 9.84
CA SER A 338 16.09 -6.66 9.26
C SER A 338 16.23 -7.13 7.82
N VAL A 339 16.91 -6.34 7.01
CA VAL A 339 17.24 -6.71 5.63
C VAL A 339 18.73 -6.50 5.44
N THR A 340 19.46 -7.57 5.16
CA THR A 340 20.90 -7.54 4.94
C THR A 340 21.20 -8.07 3.55
N PHE A 341 21.96 -7.31 2.77
CA PHE A 341 22.48 -7.72 1.49
C PHE A 341 24.01 -7.69 1.46
N THR A 342 24.61 -8.75 0.94
CA THR A 342 26.04 -8.82 0.62
C THR A 342 26.24 -9.24 -0.83
N GLY A 343 26.91 -8.39 -1.60
CA GLY A 343 27.43 -8.75 -2.92
C GLY A 343 28.68 -9.61 -2.79
N THR A 344 28.63 -10.87 -3.24
CA THR A 344 29.71 -11.86 -3.03
C THR A 344 30.81 -11.83 -4.10
N ASP A 345 30.53 -11.32 -5.31
CA ASP A 345 31.50 -11.10 -6.39
C ASP A 345 31.04 -9.90 -7.23
N ALA A 346 31.66 -8.75 -7.01
CA ALA A 346 31.23 -7.52 -7.68
C ALA A 346 31.44 -7.52 -9.19
N ALA A 347 32.36 -8.30 -9.75
CA ALA A 347 32.52 -8.38 -11.21
C ALA A 347 31.26 -8.97 -11.88
N LYS A 348 30.47 -9.75 -11.13
CA LYS A 348 29.20 -10.35 -11.54
C LYS A 348 27.97 -9.56 -11.09
N ILE A 349 28.14 -8.38 -10.50
CA ILE A 349 27.00 -7.52 -10.16
C ILE A 349 26.78 -6.53 -11.30
N SER A 350 25.54 -6.37 -11.74
CA SER A 350 25.15 -5.36 -12.74
C SER A 350 24.29 -4.25 -12.14
N GLY A 351 23.53 -4.54 -11.08
CA GLY A 351 22.71 -3.57 -10.37
C GLY A 351 22.23 -4.12 -9.03
N VAL A 352 22.03 -3.22 -8.06
CA VAL A 352 21.45 -3.58 -6.77
C VAL A 352 20.39 -2.55 -6.41
N TYR A 353 19.19 -3.03 -6.15
CA TYR A 353 18.03 -2.25 -5.73
C TYR A 353 17.55 -2.76 -4.38
N PHE A 354 17.80 -1.98 -3.34
CA PHE A 354 17.68 -2.41 -1.96
C PHE A 354 16.75 -1.47 -1.18
N GLY A 355 15.62 -1.99 -0.71
CA GLY A 355 14.64 -1.20 0.04
C GLY A 355 14.18 -1.87 1.33
N GLY A 356 13.71 -1.06 2.28
CA GLY A 356 13.08 -1.60 3.49
C GLY A 356 11.77 -2.34 3.20
N LEU A 357 10.97 -1.91 2.22
CA LEU A 357 9.75 -2.61 1.79
C LEU A 357 9.89 -3.24 0.41
N ALA A 358 10.41 -2.50 -0.57
CA ALA A 358 10.55 -3.00 -1.92
C ALA A 358 11.91 -2.67 -2.54
N GLY A 359 12.51 -3.63 -3.23
CA GLY A 359 13.70 -3.36 -4.05
C GLY A 359 13.35 -2.40 -5.19
N VAL A 360 12.34 -2.76 -5.98
CA VAL A 360 11.84 -1.94 -7.08
C VAL A 360 10.31 -1.85 -7.06
N LEU A 361 9.78 -0.65 -7.29
CA LEU A 361 8.36 -0.41 -7.55
C LEU A 361 8.20 0.41 -8.83
N THR A 362 7.67 -0.22 -9.88
CA THR A 362 7.53 0.42 -11.20
C THR A 362 6.10 0.31 -11.71
N LYS A 363 5.61 1.38 -12.35
CA LYS A 363 4.38 1.31 -13.16
C LYS A 363 4.61 1.72 -14.60
N GLU A 364 3.98 0.96 -15.47
CA GLU A 364 3.87 1.23 -16.89
C GLU A 364 2.50 1.82 -17.19
N TYR A 365 2.51 2.99 -17.84
CA TYR A 365 1.30 3.63 -18.35
C TYR A 365 1.32 3.51 -19.86
N LYS A 366 0.36 2.76 -20.42
CA LYS A 366 0.14 2.80 -21.87
C LYS A 366 -0.46 4.14 -22.24
N GLN A 367 -0.09 4.70 -23.40
CA GLN A 367 -0.58 5.97 -23.92
C GLN A 367 -2.12 5.97 -24.02
N VAL A 368 -2.79 6.38 -22.95
CA VAL A 368 -4.23 6.62 -22.93
C VAL A 368 -4.45 7.91 -22.13
N ASN A 369 -5.05 8.89 -22.80
CA ASN A 369 -5.13 10.31 -22.44
C ASN A 369 -6.12 10.62 -21.30
N SER A 370 -6.21 9.76 -20.28
CA SER A 370 -7.25 9.88 -19.24
C SER A 370 -6.71 9.76 -17.81
N PHE A 371 -5.46 10.12 -17.55
CA PHE A 371 -4.94 10.13 -16.17
C PHE A 371 -4.51 11.54 -15.82
N ASN A 372 -4.97 12.03 -14.66
CA ASN A 372 -4.49 13.30 -14.10
C ASN A 372 -3.32 13.08 -13.12
N GLU A 373 -3.18 11.87 -12.56
CA GLU A 373 -2.20 11.54 -11.52
C GLU A 373 -1.72 10.08 -11.62
N LEU A 374 -0.49 9.81 -11.16
CA LEU A 374 0.05 8.45 -11.04
C LEU A 374 -0.60 7.70 -9.87
N ASP A 375 -0.58 6.37 -9.95
CA ASP A 375 -1.08 5.52 -8.87
C ASP A 375 -0.24 5.73 -7.61
N GLU A 376 -0.87 5.60 -6.45
CA GLU A 376 -0.25 5.93 -5.17
C GLU A 376 -0.08 4.68 -4.30
N GLY A 377 1.12 4.53 -3.73
CA GLY A 377 1.37 3.66 -2.59
C GLY A 377 1.25 4.48 -1.32
N ALA A 378 0.51 3.98 -0.33
CA ALA A 378 0.15 4.80 0.83
C ALA A 378 0.40 4.06 2.15
N ARG A 379 0.77 4.83 3.19
CA ARG A 379 0.92 4.33 4.56
C ARG A 379 1.92 3.18 4.64
N LEU A 380 3.12 3.44 4.12
CA LEU A 380 4.21 2.48 4.05
C LEU A 380 5.25 2.83 5.12
N TYR A 381 5.58 1.87 5.98
CA TYR A 381 6.43 2.11 7.14
C TYR A 381 7.56 1.10 7.23
N SER A 382 8.80 1.59 7.31
CA SER A 382 9.94 0.73 7.62
C SER A 382 10.68 1.25 8.85
N TYR A 383 10.70 0.45 9.90
CA TYR A 383 11.49 0.65 11.13
C TYR A 383 12.63 -0.37 11.22
N ALA A 384 12.98 -0.98 10.09
CA ALA A 384 13.90 -2.09 10.02
C ALA A 384 15.37 -1.66 10.11
N ALA A 385 16.22 -2.57 10.54
CA ALA A 385 17.67 -2.46 10.37
C ALA A 385 18.05 -2.94 8.96
N LEU A 386 18.55 -2.02 8.14
CA LEU A 386 18.86 -2.23 6.73
C LEU A 386 20.37 -2.11 6.52
N LYS A 387 20.99 -3.13 5.95
CA LYS A 387 22.43 -3.15 5.66
C LYS A 387 22.70 -3.67 4.26
N ALA A 388 23.41 -2.89 3.45
CA ALA A 388 23.85 -3.30 2.11
C ALA A 388 25.37 -3.17 2.01
N THR A 389 26.05 -4.26 1.62
CA THR A 389 27.50 -4.28 1.39
C THR A 389 27.82 -4.75 -0.02
N VAL A 390 28.49 -3.92 -0.81
CA VAL A 390 28.92 -4.24 -2.19
C VAL A 390 30.37 -3.81 -2.36
N ILE A 391 31.30 -4.76 -2.30
CA ILE A 391 32.72 -4.48 -2.44
C ILE A 391 33.13 -4.80 -3.88
N GLY A 392 33.20 -3.77 -4.73
CA GLY A 392 33.63 -3.88 -6.13
C GLY A 392 34.67 -2.85 -6.53
N ASP A 393 35.37 -3.10 -7.62
CA ASP A 393 36.39 -2.23 -8.21
C ASP A 393 35.95 -1.60 -9.56
N ASN A 394 34.75 -1.92 -10.03
CA ASN A 394 34.23 -1.53 -11.34
C ASN A 394 33.16 -0.44 -11.26
N GLY A 395 33.46 0.73 -11.83
CA GLY A 395 32.55 1.90 -11.87
C GLY A 395 31.29 1.76 -12.74
N GLY A 396 31.00 0.57 -13.27
CA GLY A 396 29.80 0.27 -14.07
C GLY A 396 28.61 -0.27 -13.26
N ILE A 397 28.74 -0.41 -11.95
CA ILE A 397 27.71 -0.93 -11.05
C ILE A 397 26.96 0.24 -10.42
N THR A 398 25.62 0.16 -10.43
CA THR A 398 24.76 1.11 -9.72
C THR A 398 24.09 0.44 -8.53
N VAL A 399 24.22 1.03 -7.35
CA VAL A 399 23.51 0.62 -6.14
C VAL A 399 22.48 1.69 -5.77
N CYS A 400 21.20 1.34 -5.81
CA CYS A 400 20.10 2.18 -5.34
C CYS A 400 19.59 1.63 -4.00
N ALA A 401 19.77 2.37 -2.92
CA ALA A 401 19.38 1.94 -1.59
C ALA A 401 18.45 2.96 -0.92
N GLY A 402 17.32 2.53 -0.38
CA GLY A 402 16.48 3.42 0.40
C GLY A 402 15.75 2.79 1.56
N GLY A 403 15.36 3.62 2.52
CA GLY A 403 14.68 3.15 3.73
C GLY A 403 13.33 2.50 3.47
N ILE A 404 12.65 2.86 2.37
CA ILE A 404 11.42 2.19 1.90
C ILE A 404 11.67 1.47 0.57
N PHE A 405 12.27 2.17 -0.40
CA PHE A 405 12.44 1.70 -1.76
C PHE A 405 13.91 1.74 -2.21
N GLY A 406 14.37 0.71 -2.91
CA GLY A 406 15.60 0.82 -3.70
C GLY A 406 15.39 1.77 -4.88
N MET A 407 14.38 1.48 -5.69
CA MET A 407 13.93 2.34 -6.78
C MET A 407 12.41 2.44 -6.83
N VAL A 408 11.91 3.63 -7.12
CA VAL A 408 10.49 3.88 -7.45
C VAL A 408 10.42 4.59 -8.80
N GLU A 409 9.61 4.05 -9.71
CA GLU A 409 9.45 4.56 -11.07
C GLU A 409 7.99 4.73 -11.45
N ASN A 410 7.63 5.93 -11.91
CA ASN A 410 6.28 6.30 -12.36
C ASN A 410 5.19 5.97 -11.32
N HIS A 411 5.48 6.13 -10.03
CA HIS A 411 4.56 5.76 -8.96
C HIS A 411 4.61 6.77 -7.82
N SER A 412 3.45 7.24 -7.38
CA SER A 412 3.33 8.21 -6.28
C SER A 412 3.43 7.52 -4.92
N VAL A 413 3.90 8.24 -3.92
CA VAL A 413 4.04 7.73 -2.54
C VAL A 413 3.40 8.71 -1.58
N ALA A 414 2.55 8.22 -0.68
CA ALA A 414 1.91 9.06 0.34
C ALA A 414 1.99 8.51 1.76
N ASN A 415 2.02 9.42 2.73
CA ASN A 415 1.84 9.14 4.15
C ASN A 415 2.77 8.03 4.66
N SER A 416 4.01 8.00 4.16
CA SER A 416 4.94 6.87 4.32
C SER A 416 6.20 7.33 5.04
N SER A 417 6.78 6.49 5.89
CA SER A 417 7.96 6.91 6.64
C SER A 417 8.97 5.82 6.93
N PHE A 418 10.21 6.25 7.07
CA PHE A 418 11.33 5.43 7.48
C PHE A 418 11.81 5.85 8.87
N GLY A 419 11.82 4.93 9.84
CA GLY A 419 12.29 5.18 11.21
C GLY A 419 13.37 4.19 11.67
N GLY A 420 13.96 3.42 10.75
CA GLY A 420 14.98 2.43 11.04
C GLY A 420 16.41 2.93 10.82
N SER A 421 17.36 2.01 10.65
CA SER A 421 18.74 2.35 10.27
C SER A 421 19.06 1.81 8.88
N LEU A 422 19.69 2.63 8.04
CA LEU A 422 20.16 2.24 6.71
C LEU A 422 21.68 2.44 6.65
N GLU A 423 22.42 1.35 6.54
CA GLU A 423 23.86 1.35 6.40
C GLU A 423 24.26 0.78 5.03
N VAL A 424 24.97 1.58 4.23
CA VAL A 424 25.41 1.19 2.88
C VAL A 424 26.93 1.27 2.82
N ARG A 425 27.60 0.14 2.56
CA ARG A 425 29.05 0.02 2.43
C ARG A 425 29.45 -0.41 1.04
N LEU A 426 30.23 0.43 0.35
CA LEU A 426 30.46 0.32 -1.08
C LEU A 426 31.95 0.44 -1.40
N GLY A 427 32.41 -0.39 -2.35
CA GLY A 427 33.69 -0.22 -3.02
C GLY A 427 33.65 0.92 -4.05
N LYS A 428 34.33 0.73 -5.19
CA LYS A 428 34.33 1.68 -6.30
C LYS A 428 33.10 1.56 -7.20
N VAL A 429 31.92 1.79 -6.65
CA VAL A 429 30.62 1.68 -7.35
C VAL A 429 29.83 2.98 -7.24
N ALA A 430 29.01 3.28 -8.24
CA ALA A 430 28.11 4.43 -8.17
C ALA A 430 26.92 4.12 -7.27
N SER A 431 26.47 5.08 -6.47
CA SER A 431 25.32 4.86 -5.59
C SER A 431 24.38 6.03 -5.44
N TYR A 432 23.09 5.68 -5.34
CA TYR A 432 21.99 6.58 -4.98
C TYR A 432 21.37 6.08 -3.68
N VAL A 433 21.50 6.86 -2.60
CA VAL A 433 21.03 6.48 -1.27
C VAL A 433 20.07 7.50 -0.70
N GLY A 434 18.92 7.08 -0.18
CA GLY A 434 18.02 8.02 0.51
C GLY A 434 17.12 7.43 1.57
N GLY A 435 16.57 8.27 2.45
CA GLY A 435 15.73 7.82 3.56
C GLY A 435 14.42 7.16 3.11
N ILE A 436 13.83 7.58 1.99
CA ILE A 436 12.64 6.96 1.42
C ILE A 436 12.99 6.10 0.21
N ALA A 437 13.70 6.66 -0.77
CA ALA A 437 14.07 5.96 -2.00
C ALA A 437 15.56 6.11 -2.33
N GLY A 438 16.20 5.08 -2.90
CA GLY A 438 17.52 5.26 -3.51
C GLY A 438 17.42 6.13 -4.77
N ASN A 439 16.61 5.68 -5.72
CA ASN A 439 16.36 6.37 -6.99
C ASN A 439 14.85 6.55 -7.23
N ALA A 440 14.41 7.79 -7.44
CA ALA A 440 13.03 8.13 -7.75
C ALA A 440 12.93 8.74 -9.15
N VAL A 441 12.22 8.06 -10.05
CA VAL A 441 12.20 8.40 -11.47
C VAL A 441 10.76 8.55 -11.97
N ASN A 442 10.51 9.59 -12.76
CA ASN A 442 9.28 9.73 -13.49
C ASN A 442 9.57 10.01 -14.97
N ASN A 443 9.34 9.00 -15.79
CA ASN A 443 9.52 9.05 -17.24
C ASN A 443 8.19 9.36 -17.98
N THR A 444 7.14 9.73 -17.26
CA THR A 444 5.84 10.10 -17.82
C THR A 444 5.60 11.61 -17.81
N LEU A 445 4.58 12.06 -18.55
CA LEU A 445 4.08 13.43 -18.47
C LEU A 445 3.19 13.68 -17.23
N LEU A 446 2.76 12.61 -16.55
CA LEU A 446 1.93 12.70 -15.34
C LEU A 446 2.80 13.15 -14.18
N THR A 447 2.24 13.85 -13.20
CA THR A 447 3.00 14.24 -12.01
C THR A 447 3.14 13.05 -11.07
N MET A 448 4.38 12.70 -10.73
CA MET A 448 4.67 11.81 -9.61
C MET A 448 4.64 12.62 -8.32
N ARG A 449 3.71 12.29 -7.41
CA ARG A 449 3.58 12.99 -6.13
C ARG A 449 4.20 12.18 -5.00
N VAL A 450 5.02 12.85 -4.20
CA VAL A 450 5.52 12.30 -2.95
C VAL A 450 5.01 13.20 -1.82
N ARG A 451 4.02 12.72 -1.06
CA ARG A 451 3.28 13.54 -0.09
C ARG A 451 3.29 12.96 1.31
N GLY A 452 3.51 13.78 2.33
CA GLY A 452 3.38 13.31 3.72
C GLY A 452 4.42 12.23 4.05
N VAL A 453 5.59 12.31 3.41
CA VAL A 453 6.67 11.35 3.64
C VAL A 453 7.72 11.91 4.57
N GLY A 454 8.39 11.03 5.31
CA GLY A 454 9.40 11.48 6.26
C GLY A 454 10.34 10.41 6.76
N VAL A 455 11.51 10.86 7.21
CA VAL A 455 12.37 10.08 8.10
C VAL A 455 11.93 10.42 9.53
N LYS A 456 11.59 9.43 10.35
CA LYS A 456 11.13 9.65 11.72
C LYS A 456 12.32 9.81 12.68
N GLU A 457 12.05 10.35 13.87
CA GLU A 457 13.01 10.36 14.97
C GLU A 457 13.52 8.93 15.26
N GLY A 458 14.83 8.77 15.40
CA GLY A 458 15.49 7.45 15.46
C GLY A 458 15.92 6.88 14.10
N GLY A 459 15.40 7.43 13.00
CA GLY A 459 15.81 7.10 11.64
C GLY A 459 17.24 7.55 11.34
N SER A 460 18.07 6.68 10.75
CA SER A 460 19.44 7.03 10.37
C SER A 460 19.84 6.45 9.01
N VAL A 461 20.64 7.20 8.26
CA VAL A 461 21.21 6.77 6.97
C VAL A 461 22.71 7.03 7.01
N SER A 462 23.50 5.96 6.87
CA SER A 462 24.96 5.97 6.87
C SER A 462 25.50 5.40 5.57
N VAL A 463 26.35 6.17 4.87
CA VAL A 463 26.94 5.76 3.58
C VAL A 463 28.45 5.78 3.67
N TYR A 464 29.07 4.66 3.33
CA TYR A 464 30.51 4.48 3.19
C TYR A 464 30.82 4.10 1.75
N SER A 465 31.53 4.96 1.02
CA SER A 465 31.84 4.73 -0.40
C SER A 465 33.28 5.12 -0.74
N LEU A 466 33.89 4.34 -1.65
CA LEU A 466 35.19 4.64 -2.27
C LEU A 466 35.04 5.29 -3.65
N TYR A 467 33.81 5.62 -4.08
CA TYR A 467 33.51 6.27 -5.37
C TYR A 467 32.32 7.24 -5.27
N ASN A 468 31.80 7.70 -6.40
CA ASN A 468 30.72 8.68 -6.44
C ASN A 468 29.46 8.17 -5.72
N ALA A 469 29.10 8.86 -4.64
CA ALA A 469 27.89 8.62 -3.87
C ALA A 469 27.00 9.87 -3.89
N TYR A 470 25.75 9.67 -4.26
CA TYR A 470 24.68 10.65 -4.19
C TYR A 470 23.75 10.23 -3.05
N ALA A 471 23.62 11.09 -2.06
CA ALA A 471 22.80 10.78 -0.90
C ALA A 471 21.94 11.99 -0.47
N GLY A 472 20.70 11.70 -0.11
CA GLY A 472 19.72 12.71 0.30
C GLY A 472 18.75 12.20 1.36
N GLY A 473 18.14 13.11 2.12
CA GLY A 473 17.22 12.75 3.20
C GLY A 473 15.99 11.98 2.71
N ILE A 474 15.44 12.33 1.55
CA ILE A 474 14.28 11.65 0.94
C ILE A 474 14.68 10.69 -0.16
N ALA A 475 15.41 11.14 -1.18
CA ALA A 475 16.03 10.24 -2.15
C ALA A 475 17.47 10.62 -2.53
N GLY A 476 18.22 9.62 -2.98
CA GLY A 476 19.58 9.82 -3.49
C GLY A 476 19.62 10.45 -4.88
N ARG A 477 18.63 10.15 -5.73
CA ARG A 477 18.46 10.75 -7.06
C ARG A 477 16.99 10.99 -7.39
N PHE A 478 16.74 12.13 -8.05
CA PHE A 478 15.48 12.44 -8.71
C PHE A 478 15.72 12.57 -10.22
N ALA A 479 14.85 11.98 -11.02
CA ALA A 479 14.85 12.17 -12.47
C ALA A 479 13.41 12.37 -12.98
N GLY A 480 13.21 13.41 -13.79
CA GLY A 480 11.90 13.72 -14.39
C GLY A 480 10.97 14.55 -13.50
N ASN A 481 9.67 14.56 -13.83
CA ASN A 481 8.68 15.43 -13.19
C ASN A 481 8.18 14.86 -11.85
N VAL A 482 8.96 15.05 -10.79
CA VAL A 482 8.62 14.59 -9.43
C VAL A 482 8.33 15.80 -8.53
N THR A 483 7.18 15.80 -7.86
CA THR A 483 6.71 16.89 -6.99
C THR A 483 6.57 16.42 -5.54
N TYR A 484 7.01 17.27 -4.60
CA TYR A 484 6.98 16.99 -3.15
C TYR A 484 6.01 17.89 -2.41
N GLU A 485 5.25 17.31 -1.47
CA GLU A 485 4.33 18.03 -0.60
C GLU A 485 4.41 17.50 0.83
N LYS A 486 4.40 18.38 1.84
CA LYS A 486 4.32 17.98 3.27
C LYS A 486 5.41 16.97 3.69
N ILE A 487 6.69 17.27 3.44
CA ILE A 487 7.82 16.46 3.94
C ILE A 487 7.97 16.69 5.44
N THR A 488 8.10 15.62 6.23
CA THR A 488 8.29 15.67 7.69
C THR A 488 9.61 15.00 8.12
N GLY A 489 10.30 15.56 9.12
CA GLY A 489 11.39 14.88 9.83
C GLY A 489 12.65 14.49 9.03
N SER A 490 12.87 15.01 7.82
CA SER A 490 14.01 14.61 6.97
C SER A 490 15.38 14.77 7.65
N VAL A 491 15.94 13.67 8.15
CA VAL A 491 17.32 13.62 8.66
C VAL A 491 18.29 13.56 7.48
N MET A 492 19.30 14.43 7.50
CA MET A 492 20.39 14.37 6.53
C MET A 492 21.23 13.10 6.75
N PRO A 493 21.55 12.33 5.69
CA PRO A 493 22.39 11.15 5.82
C PRO A 493 23.78 11.53 6.33
N ALA A 494 24.32 10.74 7.26
CA ALA A 494 25.72 10.79 7.64
C ALA A 494 26.53 10.09 6.53
N ILE A 495 27.39 10.83 5.85
CA ILE A 495 28.19 10.29 4.74
C ILE A 495 29.66 10.35 5.11
N THR A 496 30.31 9.18 5.11
CA THR A 496 31.74 9.05 5.33
C THR A 496 32.38 8.52 4.05
N THR A 497 33.27 9.30 3.43
CA THR A 497 34.03 8.87 2.25
C THR A 497 35.49 8.65 2.63
N ASP A 498 36.06 7.52 2.24
CA ASP A 498 37.50 7.25 2.38
C ASP A 498 38.15 7.54 1.03
N SER A 499 38.83 8.68 0.88
CA SER A 499 39.27 9.17 -0.44
C SER A 499 40.78 9.07 -0.64
N SER A 500 41.18 8.16 -1.54
CA SER A 500 42.46 8.23 -2.26
C SER A 500 42.28 8.59 -3.75
N SER A 501 41.09 9.02 -4.19
CA SER A 501 40.82 9.38 -5.60
C SER A 501 39.86 10.57 -5.72
N ASN A 502 39.97 11.31 -6.84
CA ASN A 502 39.15 12.47 -7.23
C ASN A 502 37.64 12.13 -7.38
N THR A 503 36.97 11.82 -6.28
CA THR A 503 35.55 11.44 -6.22
C THR A 503 34.68 12.63 -5.83
N GLY A 504 33.57 12.83 -6.55
CA GLY A 504 32.59 13.87 -6.24
C GLY A 504 31.57 13.36 -5.21
N LEU A 505 31.50 14.02 -4.06
CA LEU A 505 30.42 13.82 -3.09
C LEU A 505 29.30 14.83 -3.36
N HIS A 506 28.08 14.33 -3.58
CA HIS A 506 26.90 15.17 -3.79
C HIS A 506 25.87 14.88 -2.70
N VAL A 507 25.81 15.77 -1.72
CA VAL A 507 24.81 15.74 -0.65
C VAL A 507 23.79 16.84 -0.93
N ALA A 508 22.52 16.46 -1.02
CA ALA A 508 21.41 17.40 -1.17
C ALA A 508 20.65 17.50 0.16
N SER A 509 20.66 18.70 0.76
CA SER A 509 19.81 19.01 1.91
C SER A 509 18.39 19.36 1.46
N GLU A 510 17.41 18.82 2.20
CA GLU A 510 15.97 19.13 2.14
C GLU A 510 15.37 19.24 0.73
N GLY A 511 14.68 18.19 0.27
CA GLY A 511 13.71 18.28 -0.83
C GLY A 511 14.24 18.70 -2.21
N VAL A 512 15.54 19.00 -2.35
CA VAL A 512 16.14 19.47 -3.61
C VAL A 512 17.42 18.69 -3.87
N ALA A 513 17.30 17.46 -4.37
CA ALA A 513 18.42 16.88 -5.13
C ALA A 513 18.34 17.40 -6.57
N ARG A 514 19.51 17.62 -7.18
CA ARG A 514 19.67 18.26 -8.49
C ARG A 514 18.75 17.63 -9.53
N ASN A 515 17.87 18.44 -10.11
CA ASN A 515 17.19 18.09 -11.34
C ASN A 515 18.23 18.17 -12.47
N GLU A 516 18.77 17.02 -12.91
CA GLU A 516 19.75 16.98 -14.01
C GLU A 516 19.16 17.43 -15.36
N ASN A 517 17.84 17.68 -15.42
CA ASN A 517 17.12 18.14 -16.61
C ASN A 517 16.56 19.57 -16.49
N ALA A 518 16.97 20.37 -15.50
CA ALA A 518 16.62 21.80 -15.45
C ALA A 518 17.57 22.63 -16.33
N VAL A 519 17.35 22.60 -17.65
CA VAL A 519 17.73 23.65 -18.59
C VAL A 519 16.47 24.19 -19.25
#